data_AF-A0A812KUU4-F1
#
_entry.id   AF-A0A812KUU4-F1
#
_cell.length_a   1.000
_cell.length_b   1.000
_cell.length_c   1.000
_cell.angle_alpha   90.00
_cell.angle_beta   90.00
_cell.angle_gamma   90.00
#
_symmetry.space_group_name_H-M   'P 1'
#
loop_
_entity.id
_entity.type
_entity.pdbx_description
1 polymer ?
#
loop_
_entity_poly.entity_id
_entity_poly.type
_entity_poly.pdbx_seq_one_letter_code
_entity_poly.pdbx_strand_id
1 'polypeptide(L)'
;VDDEGTGKNLAYQKSIEYNDPAFGLTTVEFVMFLLLITLLWGLAAVEEYRIIIVWWNVLVSLPTVAEKEPCLANKIADEEESSLEVRGLHRRSRWLIVACNLLPRSILQNLIFVVGIQYLLSVNNISDLILNSLALTFLVTVDEMIFGAFATQQDATIMRQTLPMRGRSIRWVDK
;
A
#
# COMPACT_ATOMS: atom_id res chain seq x y z
N VAL A 1 35.02 -17.65 70.79
CA VAL A 1 35.52 -17.76 69.38
C VAL A 1 34.32 -17.40 68.56
N ASP A 2 34.10 -16.10 68.51
CA ASP A 2 32.86 -15.46 68.13
C ASP A 2 33.04 -15.01 66.69
N ASP A 3 32.32 -15.68 65.80
CA ASP A 3 32.34 -15.45 64.36
C ASP A 3 31.34 -14.32 64.06
N GLU A 4 31.84 -13.08 64.07
CA GLU A 4 31.09 -11.88 63.71
C GLU A 4 30.72 -11.91 62.22
N GLY A 5 29.56 -12.49 61.94
CA GLY A 5 28.87 -12.43 60.65
C GLY A 5 28.56 -10.98 60.26
N THR A 6 29.51 -10.33 59.61
CA THR A 6 29.36 -8.99 59.04
C THR A 6 28.50 -9.07 57.78
N GLY A 7 27.18 -9.00 57.97
CA GLY A 7 26.19 -8.83 56.92
C GLY A 7 26.43 -7.50 56.19
N LYS A 8 27.20 -7.54 55.11
CA LYS A 8 27.37 -6.39 54.21
C LYS A 8 26.05 -6.16 53.49
N ASN A 9 25.26 -5.23 54.01
CA ASN A 9 24.11 -4.67 53.31
C ASN A 9 24.60 -4.01 52.01
N LEU A 10 24.47 -4.73 50.91
CA LEU A 10 24.60 -4.17 49.56
C LEU A 10 23.41 -3.23 49.36
N ALA A 11 23.61 -1.97 49.76
CA ALA A 11 22.71 -0.89 49.40
C ALA A 11 22.73 -0.80 47.87
N TYR A 12 21.67 -1.30 47.22
CA TYR A 12 21.43 -1.08 45.80
C TYR A 12 21.35 0.43 45.60
N GLN A 13 22.47 1.00 45.16
CA GLN A 13 22.57 2.38 44.75
C GLN A 13 21.65 2.51 43.55
N LYS A 14 20.48 3.09 43.83
CA LYS A 14 19.38 3.42 42.90
C LYS A 14 19.99 3.62 41.52
N SER A 15 19.75 2.67 40.61
CA SER A 15 20.17 2.79 39.22
C SER A 15 19.66 4.15 38.77
N ILE A 16 20.59 5.08 38.59
CA ILE A 16 20.28 6.44 38.20
C ILE A 16 19.46 6.26 36.93
N GLU A 17 18.17 6.57 37.05
CA GLU A 17 17.24 6.69 35.96
C GLU A 17 17.95 7.56 34.92
N TYR A 18 18.53 6.93 33.90
CA TYR A 18 18.83 7.57 32.63
C TYR A 18 17.48 7.83 31.96
N ASN A 19 16.65 8.63 32.63
CA ASN A 19 15.35 9.08 32.19
C ASN A 19 15.54 10.50 31.64
N ASP A 20 16.56 10.66 30.79
CA ASP A 20 16.61 11.79 29.90
C ASP A 20 15.94 11.34 28.60
N PRO A 21 14.65 11.67 28.38
CA PRO A 21 13.91 11.24 27.20
C PRO A 21 14.54 11.75 25.91
N ALA A 22 15.43 12.76 25.98
CA ALA A 22 16.11 13.32 24.82
C ALA A 22 17.41 12.60 24.46
N PHE A 23 18.06 11.89 25.38
CA PHE A 23 19.41 11.33 25.14
C PHE A 23 19.41 10.22 24.07
N GLY A 24 18.35 9.42 23.99
CA GLY A 24 18.21 8.37 22.98
C GLY A 24 17.90 8.90 21.57
N LEU A 25 17.12 9.99 21.50
CA LEU A 25 16.60 10.56 20.25
C LEU A 25 17.68 11.21 19.36
N THR A 26 18.75 11.74 19.96
CA THR A 26 19.83 12.41 19.22
C THR A 26 20.96 11.49 18.79
N THR A 27 20.89 10.20 19.12
CA THR A 27 21.94 9.26 18.67
C THR A 27 21.88 9.12 17.15
N VAL A 28 23.05 9.23 16.50
CA VAL A 28 23.15 9.12 15.03
C VAL A 28 22.61 7.77 14.55
N GLU A 29 22.83 6.71 15.33
CA GLU A 29 22.31 5.37 15.07
C GLU A 29 20.77 5.37 15.00
N PHE A 30 20.10 5.98 15.97
CA PHE A 30 18.64 6.09 15.98
C PHE A 30 18.13 6.89 14.78
N VAL A 31 18.73 8.05 14.48
CA VAL A 31 18.31 8.90 13.36
C VAL A 31 18.50 8.19 12.02
N MET A 32 19.63 7.51 11.81
CA MET A 32 19.87 6.74 10.59
C MET A 32 18.88 5.59 10.43
N PHE A 33 18.56 4.91 11.52
CA PHE A 33 17.59 3.82 11.53
C PHE A 33 16.16 4.32 11.26
N LEU A 34 15.76 5.43 11.88
CA LEU A 34 14.49 6.10 11.62
C LEU A 34 14.35 6.54 10.16
N LEU A 35 15.41 7.15 9.61
CA LEU A 35 15.45 7.54 8.20
C LEU A 35 15.29 6.32 7.29
N LEU A 36 16.03 5.24 7.57
CA LEU A 36 15.96 4.01 6.79
C LEU A 36 14.54 3.42 6.79
N ILE A 37 13.92 3.27 7.97
CA ILE A 37 12.55 2.73 8.06
C ILE A 37 11.54 3.65 7.38
N THR A 38 11.66 4.97 7.56
CA THR A 38 10.78 5.94 6.90
C THR A 38 10.94 5.89 5.37
N LEU A 39 12.17 5.70 4.89
CA LEU A 39 12.46 5.52 3.47
C LEU A 39 11.87 4.21 2.93
N LEU A 40 12.01 3.10 3.66
CA LEU A 40 11.38 1.83 3.30
C LEU A 40 9.86 1.95 3.25
N TRP A 41 9.25 2.62 4.23
CA TRP A 41 7.82 2.93 4.22
C TRP A 41 7.44 3.76 3.00
N GLY A 42 8.25 4.77 2.64
CA GLY A 42 8.08 5.56 1.43
C GLY A 42 8.13 4.72 0.15
N LEU A 43 9.11 3.82 0.03
CA LEU A 43 9.23 2.92 -1.12
C LEU A 43 8.04 1.96 -1.24
N ALA A 44 7.60 1.39 -0.12
CA ALA A 44 6.41 0.54 -0.08
C ALA A 44 5.16 1.31 -0.52
N ALA A 45 4.97 2.54 -0.03
CA ALA A 45 3.86 3.38 -0.45
C ALA A 45 3.90 3.75 -1.94
N VAL A 46 5.10 3.92 -2.53
CA VAL A 46 5.26 4.20 -3.96
C VAL A 46 4.74 3.07 -4.85
N GLU A 47 4.90 1.81 -4.44
CA GLU A 47 4.36 0.67 -5.18
C GLU A 47 2.84 0.76 -5.33
N GLU A 48 2.14 1.02 -4.24
CA GLU A 48 0.69 1.23 -4.23
C GLU A 48 0.27 2.46 -5.05
N TYR A 49 1.01 3.57 -4.93
CA TYR A 49 0.72 4.76 -5.75
C TYR A 49 0.87 4.49 -7.24
N ARG A 50 1.85 3.69 -7.66
CA ARG A 50 2.02 3.32 -9.08
C ARG A 50 0.79 2.57 -9.59
N ILE A 51 0.27 1.62 -8.81
CA ILE A 51 -0.93 0.87 -9.16
C ILE A 51 -2.12 1.83 -9.34
N ILE A 52 -2.34 2.73 -8.38
CA ILE A 52 -3.42 3.73 -8.44
C ILE A 52 -3.25 4.64 -9.66
N ILE A 53 -2.05 5.14 -9.95
CA ILE A 53 -1.75 6.00 -11.11
C ILE A 53 -2.01 5.26 -12.42
N VAL A 54 -1.61 4.00 -12.53
CA VAL A 54 -1.89 3.18 -13.73
C VAL A 54 -3.40 3.07 -13.94
N TRP A 55 -4.18 2.80 -12.90
CA TRP A 55 -5.65 2.76 -12.99
C TRP A 55 -6.27 4.10 -13.39
N TRP A 56 -5.77 5.22 -12.85
CA TRP A 56 -6.16 6.55 -13.30
C TRP A 56 -5.88 6.76 -14.79
N ASN A 57 -4.69 6.36 -15.26
CA ASN A 57 -4.31 6.47 -16.66
C ASN A 57 -5.20 5.59 -17.56
N VAL A 58 -5.45 4.33 -17.16
CA VAL A 58 -6.37 3.43 -17.86
C VAL A 58 -7.75 4.07 -17.99
N LEU A 59 -8.27 4.64 -16.91
CA LEU A 59 -9.61 5.22 -16.91
C LEU A 59 -9.72 6.50 -17.77
N VAL A 60 -8.67 7.33 -17.77
CA VAL A 60 -8.59 8.55 -18.59
C VAL A 60 -8.39 8.20 -20.08
N SER A 61 -7.56 7.20 -20.38
CA SER A 61 -7.26 6.78 -21.76
C SER A 61 -8.38 5.98 -22.42
N LEU A 62 -9.26 5.34 -21.63
CA LEU A 62 -10.36 4.57 -22.18
C LEU A 62 -11.37 5.51 -22.89
N PRO A 63 -11.76 5.25 -24.15
CA PRO A 63 -12.81 6.00 -24.82
C PRO A 63 -14.16 5.80 -24.13
N THR A 64 -14.98 6.84 -24.17
CA THR A 64 -16.36 6.79 -23.67
C THR A 64 -17.28 6.38 -24.81
N VAL A 65 -18.05 5.31 -24.62
CA VAL A 65 -19.01 4.81 -25.61
C VAL A 65 -20.40 5.37 -25.32
N ALA A 66 -21.19 5.61 -26.37
CA ALA A 66 -22.56 6.11 -26.26
C ALA A 66 -23.50 5.07 -25.66
N GLU A 67 -24.60 5.53 -25.06
CA GLU A 67 -25.43 4.73 -24.14
C GLU A 67 -26.07 3.45 -24.74
N LYS A 68 -26.08 3.35 -26.07
CA LYS A 68 -26.78 2.32 -26.86
C LYS A 68 -25.90 1.21 -27.44
N GLU A 69 -24.57 1.33 -27.38
CA GLU A 69 -23.69 0.30 -27.95
C GLU A 69 -23.28 -0.72 -26.87
N PRO A 70 -23.24 -2.03 -27.20
CA PRO A 70 -22.80 -3.05 -26.26
C PRO A 70 -21.32 -2.84 -25.89
N CYS A 71 -21.05 -2.78 -24.58
CA CYS A 71 -19.70 -2.52 -24.02
C CYS A 71 -18.69 -3.63 -24.35
N LEU A 72 -19.21 -4.85 -24.53
CA LEU A 72 -18.47 -6.05 -24.91
C LEU A 72 -18.90 -6.43 -26.32
N ALA A 73 -17.94 -6.41 -27.25
CA ALA A 73 -18.15 -6.97 -28.57
C ALA A 73 -17.45 -8.33 -28.62
N ASN A 74 -18.23 -9.41 -28.81
CA ASN A 74 -17.66 -10.70 -29.16
C ASN A 74 -17.03 -10.56 -30.54
N LYS A 75 -15.70 -10.67 -30.62
CA LYS A 75 -15.04 -10.85 -31.89
C LYS A 75 -15.16 -12.32 -32.22
N ILE A 76 -16.06 -12.65 -33.14
CA ILE A 76 -16.06 -13.96 -33.79
C ILE A 76 -14.85 -13.92 -34.73
N ALA A 77 -13.69 -14.35 -34.21
CA ALA A 77 -12.56 -14.69 -35.04
C ALA A 77 -12.82 -16.11 -35.59
N ASP A 78 -12.45 -16.34 -36.84
CA ASP A 78 -12.70 -17.60 -37.55
C ASP A 78 -12.27 -18.83 -36.72
N GLU A 79 -13.27 -19.70 -36.54
CA GLU A 79 -13.33 -21.10 -36.08
C GLU A 79 -12.79 -21.62 -34.73
N GLU A 80 -11.86 -21.02 -33.97
CA GLU A 80 -11.44 -21.70 -32.70
C GLU A 80 -11.27 -20.86 -31.42
N GLU A 81 -11.24 -19.52 -31.44
CA GLU A 81 -11.00 -18.75 -30.21
C GLU A 81 -11.91 -17.51 -30.08
N SER A 82 -12.98 -17.64 -29.29
CA SER A 82 -13.87 -16.53 -28.95
C SER A 82 -13.11 -15.53 -28.08
N SER A 83 -12.74 -14.39 -28.65
CA SER A 83 -12.06 -13.33 -27.90
C SER A 83 -13.01 -12.18 -27.59
N LEU A 84 -13.07 -11.80 -26.31
CA LEU A 84 -13.85 -10.67 -25.81
C LEU A 84 -13.01 -9.39 -25.92
N GLU A 85 -13.43 -8.46 -26.79
CA GLU A 85 -12.81 -7.13 -26.90
C GLU A 85 -13.67 -6.09 -26.16
N VAL A 86 -13.07 -5.41 -25.18
CA VAL A 86 -13.70 -4.31 -24.45
C VAL A 86 -13.66 -3.05 -25.33
N ARG A 87 -14.79 -2.65 -25.91
CA ARG A 87 -14.86 -1.47 -26.79
C ARG A 87 -14.81 -0.14 -26.04
N GLY A 88 -15.25 -0.13 -24.78
CA GLY A 88 -15.16 1.03 -23.89
C GLY A 88 -16.14 0.97 -22.73
N LEU A 89 -16.18 2.06 -21.94
CA LEU A 89 -17.05 2.18 -20.77
C LEU A 89 -18.11 3.27 -20.96
N HIS A 90 -19.29 3.03 -20.39
CA HIS A 90 -20.32 4.05 -20.17
C HIS A 90 -19.83 5.16 -19.25
N ARG A 91 -20.35 6.38 -19.46
CA ARG A 91 -20.10 7.53 -18.57
C ARG A 91 -20.54 7.26 -17.14
N ARG A 92 -21.72 6.66 -16.94
CA ARG A 92 -22.25 6.38 -15.58
C ARG A 92 -21.39 5.35 -14.85
N SER A 93 -21.05 4.25 -15.52
CA SER A 93 -20.18 3.22 -14.96
C SER A 93 -18.78 3.76 -14.65
N ARG A 94 -18.23 4.61 -15.53
CA ARG A 94 -16.95 5.30 -15.28
C ARG A 94 -17.01 6.13 -14.01
N TRP A 95 -18.03 6.96 -13.86
CA TRP A 95 -18.21 7.77 -12.66
C TRP A 95 -18.40 6.93 -11.40
N LEU A 96 -19.16 5.84 -11.47
CA LEU A 96 -19.32 4.91 -10.35
C LEU A 96 -17.98 4.25 -9.96
N ILE A 97 -17.18 3.81 -10.93
CA ILE A 97 -15.86 3.23 -10.65
C ILE A 97 -14.93 4.26 -10.01
N VAL A 98 -14.94 5.51 -10.49
CA VAL A 98 -14.14 6.58 -9.85
C VAL A 98 -14.62 6.82 -8.43
N ALA A 99 -15.91 7.11 -8.26
CA ALA A 99 -16.45 7.57 -7.00
C ALA A 99 -16.48 6.48 -5.92
N CYS A 100 -16.78 5.24 -6.30
CA CYS A 100 -16.95 4.13 -5.35
C CYS A 100 -15.68 3.29 -5.15
N ASN A 101 -14.70 3.35 -6.05
CA ASN A 101 -13.50 2.51 -5.97
C ASN A 101 -12.21 3.34 -6.01
N LEU A 102 -11.94 4.04 -7.12
CA LEU A 102 -10.62 4.65 -7.34
C LEU A 102 -10.34 5.83 -6.39
N LEU A 103 -11.36 6.67 -6.16
CA LEU A 103 -11.29 7.82 -5.26
C LEU A 103 -11.13 7.39 -3.80
N PRO A 104 -11.98 6.52 -3.21
CA PRO A 104 -11.79 6.10 -1.84
C PRO A 104 -10.46 5.35 -1.64
N ARG A 105 -10.02 4.52 -2.60
CA ARG A 105 -8.69 3.89 -2.55
C ARG A 105 -7.57 4.94 -2.54
N SER A 106 -7.67 5.96 -3.38
CA SER A 106 -6.69 7.07 -3.42
C SER A 106 -6.66 7.85 -2.09
N ILE A 107 -7.82 8.13 -1.50
CA ILE A 107 -7.89 8.83 -0.21
C ILE A 107 -7.28 7.98 0.91
N LEU A 108 -7.69 6.71 1.00
CA LEU A 108 -7.16 5.78 2.02
C LEU A 108 -5.65 5.66 1.91
N GLN A 109 -5.10 5.52 0.70
CA GLN A 109 -3.65 5.44 0.52
C GLN A 109 -2.92 6.71 0.98
N ASN A 110 -3.48 7.89 0.69
CA ASN A 110 -2.91 9.15 1.17
C ASN A 110 -2.98 9.27 2.69
N LEU A 111 -4.10 8.88 3.30
CA LEU A 111 -4.26 8.90 4.76
C LEU A 111 -3.29 7.93 5.44
N ILE A 112 -3.20 6.69 4.96
CA ILE A 112 -2.28 5.66 5.48
C ILE A 112 -0.84 6.14 5.36
N PHE A 113 -0.46 6.75 4.23
CA PHE A 113 0.89 7.27 4.05
C PHE A 113 1.24 8.36 5.08
N VAL A 114 0.38 9.36 5.25
CA VAL A 114 0.60 10.47 6.18
C VAL A 114 0.60 9.99 7.63
N VAL A 115 -0.40 9.17 8.00
CA VAL A 115 -0.51 8.60 9.35
C VAL A 115 0.68 7.69 9.64
N GLY A 116 1.13 6.89 8.66
CA GLY A 116 2.29 6.01 8.81
C GLY A 116 3.59 6.79 9.07
N ILE A 117 3.82 7.88 8.34
CA ILE A 117 4.96 8.77 8.61
C ILE A 117 4.86 9.37 10.02
N GLN A 118 3.70 9.93 10.38
CA GLN A 118 3.50 10.52 11.70
C GLN A 118 3.69 9.48 12.82
N TYR A 119 3.21 8.26 12.59
CA TYR A 119 3.32 7.15 13.54
C TYR A 119 4.76 6.70 13.74
N LEU A 120 5.56 6.59 12.67
CA LEU A 120 6.99 6.28 12.75
C LEU A 120 7.79 7.37 13.46
N LEU A 121 7.44 8.64 13.23
CA LEU A 121 8.12 9.78 13.86
C LEU A 121 7.77 9.97 15.34
N SER A 122 6.68 9.38 15.82
CA SER A 122 6.22 9.55 17.22
C SER A 122 6.97 8.68 18.23
N VAL A 123 7.93 7.88 17.79
CA VAL A 123 8.57 6.84 18.62
C VAL A 123 9.90 7.31 19.18
N ASN A 124 10.16 7.00 20.46
CA ASN A 124 11.39 7.42 21.16
C ASN A 124 12.41 6.28 21.37
N ASN A 125 12.04 5.03 21.09
CA ASN A 125 12.89 3.85 21.28
C ASN A 125 13.03 3.02 19.99
N ILE A 126 14.21 2.44 19.77
CA ILE A 126 14.47 1.56 18.60
C ILE A 126 13.56 0.33 18.59
N SER A 127 13.36 -0.31 19.74
CA SER A 127 12.48 -1.49 19.87
C SER A 127 11.05 -1.18 19.44
N ASP A 128 10.53 -0.04 19.91
CA ASP A 128 9.19 0.43 19.57
C ASP A 128 9.11 0.80 18.08
N LEU A 129 10.19 1.31 17.50
CA LEU A 129 10.24 1.68 16.08
C LEU A 129 10.17 0.44 15.17
N ILE A 130 10.86 -0.64 15.56
CA ILE A 130 10.77 -1.94 14.87
C ILE A 130 9.35 -2.47 14.96
N LEU A 131 8.76 -2.48 16.16
CA LEU A 131 7.39 -2.99 16.35
C LEU A 131 6.37 -2.17 15.55
N ASN A 132 6.53 -0.84 15.51
CA ASN A 132 5.66 0.05 14.77
C ASN A 132 5.79 -0.08 13.26
N SER A 133 7.01 -0.29 12.74
CA SER A 133 7.21 -0.55 11.32
C SER A 133 6.63 -1.90 10.88
N LEU A 134 6.77 -2.96 11.69
CA LEU A 134 6.12 -4.25 11.44
C LEU A 134 4.59 -4.13 11.46
N ALA A 135 4.03 -3.36 12.39
CA ALA A 135 2.59 -3.13 12.45
C ALA A 135 2.07 -2.40 11.20
N LEU A 136 2.82 -1.41 10.70
CA LEU A 136 2.50 -0.71 9.45
C LEU A 136 2.56 -1.64 8.23
N THR A 137 3.58 -2.49 8.13
CA THR A 137 3.66 -3.49 7.06
C THR A 137 2.47 -4.45 7.12
N PHE A 138 2.11 -4.93 8.32
CA PHE A 138 0.93 -5.78 8.49
C PHE A 138 -0.34 -5.06 8.00
N LEU A 139 -0.55 -3.80 8.40
CA LEU A 139 -1.71 -3.01 7.99
C LEU A 139 -1.84 -2.91 6.46
N VAL A 140 -0.73 -2.69 5.75
CA VAL A 140 -0.68 -2.62 4.26
C VAL A 140 -0.80 -3.99 3.58
N THR A 141 -0.61 -5.10 4.29
CA THR A 141 -0.82 -6.43 3.71
C THR A 141 -2.24 -6.96 3.95
N VAL A 142 -2.89 -6.50 5.02
CA VAL A 142 -4.22 -6.99 5.43
C VAL A 142 -5.30 -6.56 4.46
N ASP A 143 -5.22 -5.35 3.89
CA ASP A 143 -6.20 -4.88 2.91
C ASP A 143 -6.18 -5.73 1.64
N GLU A 144 -5.00 -6.10 1.14
CA GLU A 144 -4.85 -7.00 -0.01
C GLU A 144 -5.35 -8.42 0.32
N MET A 145 -5.12 -8.92 1.54
CA MET A 145 -5.69 -10.20 1.99
C MET A 145 -7.22 -10.16 2.06
N ILE A 146 -7.78 -9.06 2.57
CA ILE A 146 -9.22 -8.84 2.64
C ILE A 146 -9.80 -8.75 1.24
N PHE A 147 -9.17 -7.97 0.35
CA PHE A 147 -9.59 -7.85 -1.04
C PHE A 147 -9.57 -9.22 -1.73
N GLY A 148 -8.50 -10.00 -1.56
CA GLY A 148 -8.39 -11.36 -2.08
C GLY A 148 -9.45 -12.32 -1.52
N ALA A 149 -9.89 -12.13 -0.28
CA ALA A 149 -10.94 -12.95 0.34
C ALA A 149 -12.34 -12.59 -0.19
N PHE A 150 -12.59 -11.31 -0.46
CA PHE A 150 -13.89 -10.84 -0.96
C PHE A 150 -14.02 -10.90 -2.49
N ALA A 151 -12.92 -10.87 -3.24
CA ALA A 151 -12.92 -11.04 -4.68
C ALA A 151 -13.22 -12.51 -5.04
N THR A 152 -14.43 -12.78 -5.51
CA THR A 152 -14.85 -14.12 -5.94
C THR A 152 -13.98 -14.65 -7.09
N GLN A 153 -13.52 -15.91 -7.00
CA GLN A 153 -12.73 -16.58 -8.05
C GLN A 153 -13.42 -16.62 -9.43
N GLN A 154 -14.74 -16.40 -9.50
CA GLN A 154 -15.48 -16.33 -10.76
C GLN A 154 -15.01 -15.18 -11.66
N ASP A 155 -14.59 -14.05 -11.09
CA ASP A 155 -14.08 -12.92 -11.86
C ASP A 155 -12.72 -13.26 -12.49
N ALA A 156 -11.89 -14.09 -11.84
CA ALA A 156 -10.60 -14.49 -12.39
C ALA A 156 -10.73 -15.34 -13.66
N THR A 157 -11.75 -16.19 -13.74
CA THR A 157 -12.00 -17.01 -14.95
C THR A 157 -12.45 -16.13 -16.12
N ILE A 158 -13.30 -15.13 -15.86
CA ILE A 158 -13.76 -14.15 -16.86
C ILE A 158 -12.59 -13.27 -17.31
N MET A 159 -11.75 -12.82 -16.38
CA MET A 159 -10.60 -11.97 -16.65
C MET A 159 -9.50 -12.69 -17.44
N ARG A 160 -9.37 -14.02 -17.29
CA ARG A 160 -8.48 -14.85 -18.13
C ARG A 160 -8.95 -14.98 -19.58
N GLN A 161 -10.25 -14.85 -19.82
CA GLN A 161 -10.85 -14.93 -21.16
C GLN A 161 -10.90 -13.58 -21.87
N THR A 162 -10.71 -12.47 -21.15
CA THR A 162 -10.59 -11.15 -21.76
C THR A 162 -9.20 -10.95 -22.34
N LEU A 163 -9.13 -10.61 -23.63
CA LEU A 163 -7.87 -10.20 -24.24
C LEU A 163 -7.31 -8.96 -23.52
N PRO A 164 -5.97 -8.82 -23.41
CA PRO A 164 -5.37 -7.62 -22.87
C PRO A 164 -5.90 -6.41 -23.65
N MET A 165 -6.38 -5.40 -22.93
CA MET A 165 -6.83 -4.16 -23.56
C MET A 165 -5.69 -3.65 -24.43
N ARG A 166 -5.86 -3.68 -25.75
CA ARG A 166 -4.93 -3.02 -26.67
C ARG A 166 -5.06 -1.53 -26.43
N GLY A 167 -4.27 -1.03 -25.48
CA GLY A 167 -4.07 0.39 -25.28
C GLY A 167 -3.75 0.98 -26.64
N ARG A 168 -4.49 2.01 -27.03
CA ARG A 168 -4.21 2.77 -28.24
C ARG A 168 -2.81 3.35 -28.04
N SER A 169 -1.80 2.66 -28.58
CA SER A 169 -0.42 3.13 -28.55
C SER A 169 -0.45 4.60 -28.97
N ILE A 170 0.03 5.46 -28.08
CA ILE A 170 0.17 6.88 -28.31
C ILE A 170 1.11 6.99 -29.52
N ARG A 171 0.51 7.24 -30.68
CA ARG A 171 1.12 7.26 -32.02
C ARG A 171 2.12 8.40 -32.22
N TRP A 172 2.64 8.97 -31.12
CA TRP A 172 3.54 10.12 -31.09
C TRP A 172 5.03 9.75 -31.03
N VAL A 173 5.39 8.46 -31.06
CA VAL A 173 6.80 8.02 -31.01
C VAL A 173 7.36 7.59 -32.37
N ASP A 174 6.54 7.53 -33.43
CA ASP A 174 6.98 7.15 -34.79
C ASP A 174 7.07 8.36 -35.76
N LYS A 175 7.77 9.43 -35.36
CA LYS A 175 8.21 10.48 -36.30
C LYS A 175 9.68 10.81 -36.14
#